data_AF-A0A671W855-F1
#
_entry.id   AF-A0A671W855-F1
#
_cell.length_a   1.000
_cell.length_b   1.000
_cell.length_c   1.000
_cell.angle_alpha   90.00
_cell.angle_beta   90.00
_cell.angle_gamma   90.00
#
_symmetry.space_group_name_H-M   'P 1'
#
loop_
_entity.id
_entity.type
_entity.pdbx_description
1 polymer ?
#
loop_
_entity_poly.entity_id
_entity_poly.type
_entity_poly.pdbx_seq_one_letter_code
_entity_poly.pdbx_strand_id
1 'polypeptide(L)' 'MLILQNSKMGDKPDLKEVENYDKKKLRKTTTQEKNTQPTQEIIDQEKKAMQEAGQ' A
#
# COMPACT_ATOMS: atom_id res chain seq x y z
N MET A 1 -22.53 1.82 -48.38
CA MET A 1 -22.86 1.19 -47.08
C MET A 1 -21.96 -0.03 -46.90
N LEU A 2 -20.89 0.12 -46.14
CA LEU A 2 -20.20 -1.00 -45.50
C LEU A 2 -19.69 -0.46 -44.17
N ILE A 3 -20.18 -1.12 -43.13
CA ILE A 3 -20.39 -0.59 -41.80
C ILE A 3 -19.05 -0.54 -41.05
N LEU A 4 -18.81 0.62 -40.40
CA LEU A 4 -17.86 0.78 -39.31
C LEU A 4 -18.10 -0.34 -38.28
N GLN A 5 -17.18 -1.30 -38.17
CA GLN A 5 -17.20 -2.26 -37.08
C GLN A 5 -16.00 -2.01 -36.16
N ASN A 6 -16.27 -1.08 -35.24
CA ASN A 6 -15.94 -1.14 -33.81
C ASN A 6 -14.50 -1.47 -33.42
N SER A 7 -13.73 -0.39 -33.25
CA SER A 7 -12.67 -0.29 -32.24
C SER A 7 -13.18 -0.78 -30.88
N LYS A 8 -12.95 -2.05 -30.54
CA LYS A 8 -12.93 -2.50 -29.14
C LYS A 8 -11.49 -2.55 -28.68
N MET A 9 -10.88 -1.37 -28.49
CA MET A 9 -9.88 -1.26 -27.43
C MET A 9 -10.70 -1.26 -26.14
N GLY A 10 -11.04 -2.45 -25.67
CA GLY A 10 -11.60 -2.58 -24.33
C GLY A 10 -10.48 -2.22 -23.38
N ASP A 11 -10.52 -1.01 -22.84
CA ASP A 11 -9.63 -0.50 -21.79
C ASP A 11 -9.80 -1.25 -20.46
N LYS A 12 -9.99 -2.57 -20.52
CA LYS A 12 -10.09 -3.47 -19.38
C LYS A 12 -8.92 -4.43 -19.48
N PRO A 13 -7.95 -4.34 -18.56
CA PRO A 13 -6.84 -5.27 -18.54
C PRO A 13 -7.37 -6.71 -18.43
N ASP A 14 -6.70 -7.63 -19.12
CA ASP A 14 -7.05 -9.05 -19.08
C ASP A 14 -6.83 -9.59 -17.66
N LEU A 15 -7.92 -9.78 -16.91
CA LEU A 15 -7.89 -10.24 -15.52
C LEU A 15 -7.41 -11.69 -15.39
N LYS A 16 -7.36 -12.45 -16.49
CA LYS A 16 -6.83 -13.82 -16.50
C LYS A 16 -5.36 -13.88 -16.12
N GLU A 17 -4.62 -12.80 -16.35
CA GLU A 17 -3.23 -12.69 -15.93
C GLU A 17 -3.12 -12.68 -14.41
N VAL A 18 -4.05 -12.01 -13.72
CA VAL A 18 -4.09 -11.96 -12.25
C VAL A 18 -4.41 -13.33 -11.65
N GLU A 19 -5.35 -14.08 -12.25
CA GLU A 19 -5.72 -15.43 -11.80
C GLU A 19 -4.57 -16.44 -11.91
N ASN A 20 -3.78 -16.36 -13.00
CA ASN A 20 -2.73 -17.32 -13.32
C ASN A 20 -1.32 -16.84 -12.97
N TYR A 21 -1.19 -15.68 -12.33
CA TYR A 21 0.11 -15.09 -12.03
C TYR A 21 0.92 -15.97 -11.05
N ASP A 22 2.14 -16.34 -11.45
CA ASP A 22 3.05 -17.12 -10.61
C ASP A 22 3.67 -16.23 -9.52
N LYS A 23 3.28 -16.48 -8.27
CA LYS A 23 3.80 -15.79 -7.08
C LYS A 23 5.32 -15.91 -6.91
N LYS A 24 5.98 -16.90 -7.53
CA LYS A 24 7.44 -17.04 -7.51
C LYS A 24 8.16 -15.97 -8.34
N LYS A 25 7.47 -15.32 -9.27
CA LYS A 25 7.99 -14.18 -10.04
C LYS A 25 7.97 -12.87 -9.24
N LEU A 26 7.34 -12.85 -8.07
CA LEU A 26 7.41 -11.69 -7.17
C LEU A 26 8.84 -11.52 -6.65
N ARG A 27 9.31 -10.27 -6.67
CA ARG A 27 10.58 -9.94 -6.02
C ARG A 27 10.47 -10.19 -4.53
N LYS A 28 11.50 -10.81 -3.94
CA LYS A 28 11.58 -10.94 -2.49
C LYS A 28 11.73 -9.55 -1.90
N THR A 29 10.75 -9.15 -1.12
CA THR A 29 10.75 -7.90 -0.35
C THR A 29 10.75 -8.27 1.12
N THR A 30 11.71 -7.72 1.86
CA THR A 30 11.71 -7.76 3.33
C THR A 30 10.84 -6.61 3.83
N THR A 31 9.61 -6.92 4.23
CA THR A 31 8.75 -5.93 4.89
C THR A 31 9.17 -5.82 6.35
N GLN A 32 9.65 -4.65 6.76
CA GLN A 32 9.90 -4.36 8.17
C GLN A 32 8.62 -3.83 8.79
N GLU A 33 7.97 -4.67 9.60
CA GLU A 33 6.82 -4.27 10.41
C GLU A 33 7.32 -3.38 11.56
N LYS A 34 7.17 -2.06 11.42
CA LYS A 34 7.51 -1.09 12.48
C LYS A 34 6.42 -1.03 13.55
N ASN A 35 6.25 -2.13 14.27
CA ASN A 35 5.42 -2.22 15.47
C ASN A 35 6.28 -2.14 16.74
N THR A 36 7.35 -1.35 16.73
CA THR A 36 8.12 -1.08 17.95
C THR A 36 7.24 -0.24 18.87
N GLN A 37 6.91 -0.78 20.04
CA GLN A 37 6.26 -0.01 21.10
C GLN A 37 7.13 1.21 21.43
N PRO A 38 6.53 2.39 21.69
CA PRO A 38 7.28 3.54 22.15
C PRO A 38 8.06 3.17 23.42
N THR A 39 9.28 3.68 23.54
CA THR A 39 10.09 3.50 24.74
C THR A 39 9.55 4.37 25.87
N GLN A 40 9.87 4.01 27.13
CA GLN A 40 9.47 4.81 28.30
C GLN A 40 9.89 6.28 28.18
N GLU A 41 11.08 6.53 27.61
CA GLU A 41 11.58 7.88 27.37
C GLU A 41 10.69 8.70 26.43
N ILE A 42 10.22 8.10 25.32
CA ILE A 42 9.30 8.78 24.38
C ILE A 42 7.97 9.10 25.07
N ILE A 43 7.45 8.15 25.85
CA ILE A 43 6.20 8.33 26.61
C ILE A 43 6.33 9.48 27.61
N ASP A 44 7.46 9.55 28.32
CA ASP A 44 7.70 10.61 29.31
C ASP A 44 7.91 11.98 28.66
N GLN A 45 8.57 12.02 27.50
CA GLN A 45 8.73 13.24 26.70
C GLN A 45 7.37 13.78 26.20
N GLU A 46 6.52 12.91 25.65
CA GLU A 46 5.18 13.29 25.21
C GLU A 46 4.32 13.79 26.38
N LYS A 47 4.38 13.09 27.51
CA LYS A 47 3.68 13.50 28.73
C LYS A 47 4.12 14.88 29.23
N LYS A 48 5.42 15.16 29.20
CA LYS A 48 5.96 16.47 29.59
C LYS A 48 5.55 17.56 28.60
N ALA A 49 5.65 17.30 27.30
CA ALA A 49 5.22 18.23 26.26
C ALA A 49 3.73 18.58 26.36
N MET A 50 2.86 17.62 26.71
CA MET A 50 1.43 17.86 26.98
C MET A 50 1.19 18.77 28.19
N GLN A 51 2.04 18.70 29.22
CA GLN A 51 1.90 19.53 30.42
C GLN A 51 2.38 20.97 30.19
N GLU A 52 3.42 21.16 29.37
CA GLU A 52 3.96 22.48 29.03
C GLU A 52 3.09 23.25 28.03
N ALA A 53 2.38 22.54 27.14
CA ALA A 53 1.46 23.16 26.18
C ALA A 53 0.13 23.67 26.81
N GLY A 54 -0.11 23.38 28.09
CA GLY A 54 -1.28 23.82 28.86
C GLY A 54 -1.01 24.99 29.82
N GLN A 55 0.18 25.59 29.78
CA GLN A 55 0.56 26.79 30.53
C GLN A 55 0.59 28.02 29.61
#